data_AF-A0A2C9LKJ8-F1
#
_entry.id   AF-A0A2C9LKJ8-F1
#
_cell.length_a   1.000
_cell.length_b   1.000
_cell.length_c   1.000
_cell.angle_alpha   90.00
_cell.angle_beta   90.00
_cell.angle_gamma   90.00
#
_symmetry.space_group_name_H-M   'P 1'
#
loop_
_entity.id
_entity.type
_entity.pdbx_description
1 polymer ?
#
loop_
_entity_poly.entity_id
_entity_poly.type
_entity_poly.pdbx_seq_one_letter_code
_entity_poly.pdbx_strand_id
1 'polypeptide(L)'
;MSTATDFAGNRDNRSYELWRSVFMLINMPITNPNYTRWENSVRDYLYRPPVNLTRSVGDILLGIKVQIPVYAAYLYDSVLVYAKALHDVLAEGKTPKDGAAVFNKLRDRTFQSKTRPVSVSIMS
;
A
#
# COMPACT_ATOMS: atom_id res chain seq x y z
N MET A 1 -28.34 13.97 -52.25
CA MET A 1 -28.16 14.59 -50.93
C MET A 1 -28.66 13.59 -49.90
N SER A 2 -27.73 12.81 -49.33
CA SER A 2 -28.04 11.72 -48.39
C SER A 2 -27.96 12.26 -46.96
N THR A 3 -29.05 12.13 -46.23
CA THR A 3 -29.23 12.61 -44.85
C THR A 3 -28.58 11.65 -43.85
N ALA A 4 -27.77 12.25 -42.97
CA ALA A 4 -27.38 11.81 -41.64
C ALA A 4 -27.80 10.40 -41.19
N THR A 5 -26.87 9.44 -41.31
CA THR A 5 -26.93 8.17 -40.58
C THR A 5 -26.30 8.35 -39.19
N ASP A 6 -27.17 8.61 -38.23
CA ASP A 6 -27.30 7.87 -36.97
C ASP A 6 -26.00 7.33 -36.31
N PHE A 7 -25.43 8.11 -35.39
CA PHE A 7 -24.39 7.67 -34.43
C PHE A 7 -25.03 7.09 -33.15
N ALA A 8 -26.13 6.36 -33.28
CA ALA A 8 -26.80 5.71 -32.16
C ALA A 8 -26.65 4.18 -32.25
N GLY A 9 -25.79 3.63 -31.40
CA GLY A 9 -25.98 2.27 -30.88
C GLY A 9 -25.31 1.11 -31.62
N ASN A 10 -23.98 1.06 -31.59
CA ASN A 10 -23.30 -0.23 -31.57
C ASN A 10 -22.23 -0.21 -30.49
N ARG A 11 -22.64 -0.48 -29.23
CA ARG A 11 -21.71 -0.79 -28.13
C ARG A 11 -21.20 -2.20 -28.36
N ASP A 12 -20.17 -2.25 -29.17
CA ASP A 12 -19.39 -3.38 -29.58
C ASP A 12 -18.92 -4.23 -28.38
N ASN A 13 -19.59 -5.37 -28.20
CA ASN A 13 -19.27 -6.43 -27.25
C ASN A 13 -17.86 -7.04 -27.49
N ARG A 14 -17.18 -6.61 -28.55
CA ARG A 14 -15.87 -7.09 -29.00
C ARG A 14 -14.77 -6.79 -27.99
N SER A 15 -14.79 -5.62 -27.35
CA SER A 15 -13.82 -5.29 -26.30
C SER A 15 -13.93 -6.26 -25.11
N TYR A 16 -15.15 -6.62 -24.68
CA TYR A 16 -15.36 -7.57 -23.59
C TYR A 16 -14.86 -8.99 -23.94
N GLU A 17 -15.10 -9.45 -25.16
CA GLU A 17 -14.60 -10.76 -25.61
C GLU A 17 -13.06 -10.79 -25.68
N LEU A 18 -12.41 -9.67 -26.05
CA LEU A 18 -10.95 -9.57 -26.04
C LEU A 18 -10.37 -9.61 -24.61
N TRP A 19 -11.05 -9.04 -23.62
CA TRP A 19 -10.60 -9.10 -22.22
C TRP A 19 -10.70 -10.49 -21.60
N ARG A 20 -11.58 -11.38 -22.11
CA ARG A 20 -11.72 -12.75 -21.60
C ARG A 20 -10.50 -13.64 -21.84
N SER A 21 -9.69 -13.35 -22.86
CA SER A 21 -8.44 -14.06 -23.12
C SER A 21 -7.23 -13.47 -22.38
N VAL A 22 -7.41 -12.37 -21.64
CA VAL A 22 -6.30 -11.69 -20.96
C VAL A 22 -6.09 -12.32 -19.58
N PHE A 23 -4.91 -12.89 -19.39
CA PHE A 23 -4.40 -13.27 -18.07
C PHE A 23 -3.49 -12.15 -17.54
N MET A 24 -3.81 -11.59 -16.37
CA MET A 24 -3.01 -10.54 -15.75
C MET A 24 -2.35 -11.07 -14.47
N LEU A 25 -1.03 -10.92 -14.39
CA LEU A 25 -0.29 -11.06 -13.15
C LEU A 25 -0.27 -9.70 -12.46
N ILE A 26 -1.06 -9.58 -11.40
CA ILE A 26 -1.09 -8.38 -10.56
C ILE A 26 -0.59 -8.73 -9.17
N ASN A 27 0.07 -7.77 -8.52
CA ASN A 27 0.25 -7.85 -7.07
C ASN A 27 -1.12 -7.91 -6.40
N MET A 28 -1.24 -8.73 -5.36
CA MET A 28 -2.51 -8.88 -4.65
C MET A 28 -3.02 -7.52 -4.17
N PRO A 29 -4.32 -7.23 -4.37
CA PRO A 29 -4.89 -5.96 -3.96
C PRO A 29 -4.85 -5.83 -2.42
N ILE A 30 -4.82 -4.59 -1.96
CA ILE A 30 -4.92 -4.28 -0.53
C ILE A 30 -6.29 -4.76 -0.05
N THR A 31 -6.29 -5.63 0.97
CA THR A 31 -7.51 -6.29 1.49
C THR A 31 -7.99 -5.69 2.80
N ASN A 32 -7.19 -4.84 3.45
CA ASN A 32 -7.58 -4.22 4.71
C ASN A 32 -8.62 -3.10 4.50
N PRO A 33 -9.86 -3.23 5.02
CA PRO A 33 -10.88 -2.20 4.91
C PRO A 33 -10.51 -0.90 5.62
N ASN A 34 -9.58 -0.96 6.59
CA ASN A 34 -9.09 0.22 7.32
C ASN A 34 -7.91 0.91 6.64
N TYR A 35 -7.48 0.47 5.46
CA TYR A 35 -6.31 1.03 4.78
C TYR A 35 -6.48 2.52 4.46
N THR A 36 -7.66 2.93 3.99
CA THR A 36 -7.95 4.33 3.69
C THR A 36 -7.79 5.24 4.91
N ARG A 37 -8.05 4.75 6.13
CA ARG A 37 -7.83 5.51 7.36
C ARG A 37 -6.35 5.76 7.59
N TRP A 38 -5.51 4.75 7.35
CA TRP A 38 -4.07 4.89 7.43
C TRP A 38 -3.56 5.85 6.33
N GLU A 39 -4.01 5.72 5.09
CA GLU A 39 -3.62 6.64 4.01
C GLU A 39 -3.95 8.09 4.33
N ASN A 40 -5.14 8.34 4.90
CA ASN A 40 -5.53 9.69 5.31
C ASN A 40 -4.62 10.23 6.42
N SER A 41 -4.20 9.39 7.36
CA SER A 41 -3.27 9.80 8.43
C SER A 41 -1.87 10.12 7.89
N VAL A 42 -1.36 9.33 6.94
CA VAL A 42 -0.08 9.61 6.28
C VAL A 42 -0.17 10.90 5.48
N ARG A 43 -1.27 11.07 4.73
CA ARG A 43 -1.49 12.27 3.93
C ARG A 43 -1.55 13.53 4.79
N ASP A 44 -2.26 13.46 5.92
CA ASP A 44 -2.31 14.56 6.88
C ASP A 44 -0.92 14.90 7.45
N TYR A 45 -0.10 13.89 7.74
CA TYR A 45 1.28 14.09 8.19
C TYR A 45 2.17 14.77 7.15
N LEU A 46 2.00 14.45 5.86
CA LEU A 46 2.78 15.08 4.78
C LEU A 46 2.52 16.60 4.66
N TYR A 47 1.34 17.07 5.06
CA TYR A 47 1.00 18.50 5.07
C TYR A 47 1.58 19.25 6.27
N ARG A 48 2.09 18.52 7.27
CA ARG A 48 2.69 19.10 8.47
C ARG A 48 4.22 19.18 8.33
N PRO A 49 4.89 19.97 9.19
CA PRO A 49 6.35 19.94 9.28
C PRO A 49 6.84 18.53 9.64
N PRO A 50 7.99 18.07 9.12
CA PRO A 50 8.97 18.83 8.33
C PRO A 50 8.73 18.83 6.81
N VAL A 51 7.80 18.02 6.30
CA VAL A 51 7.61 17.82 4.85
C VAL A 51 6.87 19.00 4.20
N ASN A 52 5.85 19.54 4.89
CA ASN A 52 5.11 20.75 4.46
C ASN A 52 4.64 20.70 3.00
N LEU A 53 4.04 19.58 2.57
CA LEU A 53 3.55 19.43 1.19
C LEU A 53 2.49 20.49 0.88
N THR A 54 2.63 21.21 -0.23
CA THR A 54 1.64 22.20 -0.66
C THR A 54 0.60 21.56 -1.58
N ARG A 55 -0.63 22.09 -1.55
CA ARG A 55 -1.70 21.69 -2.47
C ARG A 55 -2.07 22.86 -3.35
N SER A 56 -2.34 22.60 -4.62
CA SER A 56 -2.94 23.61 -5.48
C SER A 56 -4.36 23.91 -5.02
N VAL A 57 -4.81 25.16 -5.20
CA VAL A 57 -6.20 25.56 -4.93
C VAL A 57 -7.17 24.72 -5.77
N GLY A 58 -6.81 24.41 -7.01
CA GLY A 58 -7.60 23.52 -7.87
C GLY A 58 -7.77 22.12 -7.29
N ASP A 59 -6.72 21.56 -6.68
CA ASP A 59 -6.77 20.22 -6.07
C ASP A 59 -7.68 20.19 -4.83
N ILE A 60 -7.70 21.29 -4.08
CA ILE A 60 -8.57 21.42 -2.91
C ILE A 60 -10.04 21.48 -3.35
N LEU A 61 -10.35 22.31 -4.36
CA LEU A 61 -11.71 22.49 -4.86
C LEU A 61 -12.26 21.23 -5.55
N LEU A 62 -11.41 20.51 -6.28
CA LEU A 62 -11.79 19.26 -6.97
C LEU A 62 -11.71 18.03 -6.06
N GLY A 63 -11.31 18.18 -4.79
CA GLY A 63 -11.16 17.06 -3.86
C GLY A 63 -10.05 16.07 -4.25
N ILE A 64 -9.10 16.49 -5.09
CA ILE A 64 -7.98 15.66 -5.56
C ILE A 64 -7.04 15.41 -4.39
N LYS A 65 -6.85 14.12 -4.07
CA LYS A 65 -6.01 13.67 -2.97
C LYS A 65 -4.66 13.21 -3.51
N VAL A 66 -3.60 13.53 -2.78
CA VAL A 66 -2.27 12.99 -3.03
C VAL A 66 -2.33 11.47 -2.89
N GLN A 67 -1.87 10.76 -3.92
CA GLN A 67 -1.78 9.29 -3.88
C GLN A 67 -0.58 8.89 -3.02
N ILE A 68 -0.81 7.97 -2.09
CA ILE A 68 0.24 7.43 -1.24
C ILE A 68 0.77 6.16 -1.92
N PRO A 69 2.09 6.06 -2.19
CA PRO A 69 2.64 4.87 -2.81
C PRO A 69 2.53 3.68 -1.87
N VAL A 70 2.22 2.49 -2.42
CA VAL A 70 2.11 1.24 -1.64
C VAL A 70 3.40 0.92 -0.85
N TYR A 71 4.56 1.33 -1.37
CA TYR A 71 5.86 1.18 -0.72
C TYR A 71 5.94 1.90 0.63
N ALA A 72 5.21 3.01 0.82
CA ALA A 72 5.15 3.68 2.12
C ALA A 72 4.51 2.78 3.18
N ALA A 73 3.54 1.95 2.78
CA ALA A 73 2.91 1.00 3.68
C ALA A 73 3.86 -0.16 4.00
N TYR A 74 4.59 -0.68 3.01
CA TYR A 74 5.62 -1.71 3.24
C TYR A 74 6.73 -1.23 4.16
N LEU A 75 7.15 0.03 4.02
CA LEU A 75 8.14 0.63 4.92
C LEU A 75 7.59 0.77 6.34
N TYR A 76 6.35 1.25 6.47
CA TYR A 76 5.66 1.35 7.77
C TYR A 76 5.59 -0.01 8.48
N ASP A 77 5.19 -1.05 7.75
CA ASP A 77 5.13 -2.41 8.28
C ASP A 77 6.51 -2.95 8.65
N SER A 78 7.53 -2.74 7.81
CA SER A 78 8.92 -3.16 8.07
C SER A 78 9.47 -2.57 9.37
N VAL A 79 9.23 -1.27 9.61
CA VAL A 79 9.67 -0.59 10.84
C VAL A 79 8.94 -1.14 12.06
N LEU A 80 7.63 -1.40 11.96
CA LEU A 80 6.88 -1.99 13.07
C LEU A 80 7.32 -3.42 13.41
N VAL A 81 7.61 -4.24 12.40
CA VAL A 81 8.14 -5.59 12.59
C VAL A 81 9.50 -5.53 13.29
N TYR A 82 10.39 -4.64 12.84
CA TYR A 82 11.67 -4.39 13.49
C TYR A 82 11.52 -3.94 14.95
N ALA A 83 10.66 -2.94 15.20
CA ALA A 83 10.44 -2.41 16.54
C ALA A 83 9.93 -3.49 17.52
N LYS A 84 9.05 -4.39 17.06
CA LYS A 84 8.58 -5.53 17.87
C LYS A 84 9.70 -6.54 18.15
N ALA A 85 10.48 -6.92 17.13
CA ALA A 85 11.59 -7.84 17.32
C ALA A 85 12.63 -7.26 18.29
N LEU A 86 12.94 -5.97 18.16
CA LEU A 86 13.83 -5.25 19.06
C LEU A 86 13.29 -5.20 20.49
N HIS A 87 11.99 -4.92 20.65
CA HIS A 87 11.34 -4.93 21.96
C HIS A 87 11.51 -6.28 22.67
N ASP A 88 11.33 -7.39 21.96
CA ASP A 88 11.49 -8.72 22.54
C ASP A 88 12.94 -9.03 22.92
N VAL A 89 13.91 -8.58 22.12
CA VAL A 89 15.34 -8.70 22.45
C VAL A 89 15.67 -7.90 23.72
N LEU A 90 15.12 -6.69 23.86
CA LEU A 90 15.29 -5.87 25.05
C LEU A 90 14.60 -6.49 26.27
N ALA A 91 13.42 -7.08 26.11
CA ALA A 91 12.70 -7.78 27.18
C ALA A 91 13.47 -9.01 27.69
N GLU A 92 14.24 -9.67 26.83
CA GLU A 92 15.16 -10.76 27.19
C GLU A 92 16.48 -10.28 27.82
N GLY A 93 16.65 -8.97 28.06
CA GLY A 93 17.86 -8.39 28.65
C GLY A 93 19.06 -8.32 27.71
N LYS A 94 18.85 -8.52 26.40
CA LYS A 94 19.91 -8.44 25.38
C LYS A 94 20.09 -7.01 24.89
N THR A 95 21.26 -6.73 24.35
CA THR A 95 21.61 -5.40 23.85
C THR A 95 21.01 -5.16 22.46
N PRO A 96 20.47 -3.96 22.16
CA PRO A 96 19.93 -3.63 20.83
C PRO A 96 20.98 -3.60 19.72
N LYS A 97 22.28 -3.63 20.08
CA LYS A 97 23.42 -3.74 19.17
C LYS A 97 23.66 -5.18 18.68
N ASP A 98 23.03 -6.17 19.31
CA ASP A 98 23.10 -7.56 18.87
C ASP A 98 22.13 -7.78 17.69
N GLY A 99 22.60 -7.42 16.50
CA GLY A 99 21.82 -7.55 15.26
C GLY A 99 21.43 -9.00 14.95
N ALA A 100 22.25 -9.98 15.36
CA ALA A 100 21.94 -11.40 15.17
C ALA A 100 20.76 -11.83 16.05
N ALA A 101 20.70 -11.38 17.30
CA ALA A 101 19.55 -11.62 18.17
C ALA A 101 18.26 -11.02 17.62
N VAL A 102 18.32 -9.78 17.11
CA VAL A 102 17.16 -9.13 16.48
C VAL A 102 16.74 -9.88 15.22
N PHE A 103 17.69 -10.27 14.36
CA PHE A 103 17.42 -11.00 13.13
C PHE A 103 16.78 -12.37 13.40
N ASN A 104 17.27 -13.10 14.39
CA ASN A 104 16.67 -14.38 14.80
C ASN A 104 15.25 -14.20 15.32
N LYS A 105 14.95 -13.07 15.96
CA LYS A 105 13.57 -12.74 16.39
C LYS A 105 12.69 -12.26 15.24
N LEU A 106 13.24 -11.76 14.15
CA LEU A 106 12.49 -11.41 12.94
C LEU A 106 12.08 -12.64 12.14
N ARG A 107 12.91 -13.69 12.19
CA ARG A 107 12.69 -14.94 11.46
C ARG A 107 11.40 -15.63 11.91
N ASP A 108 10.65 -16.14 10.94
CA ASP A 108 9.43 -16.95 11.11
C ASP A 108 8.27 -16.27 11.87
N ARG A 109 8.22 -14.93 11.83
CA ARG A 109 7.06 -14.19 12.36
C ARG A 109 5.98 -13.96 11.32
N THR A 110 4.75 -14.17 11.75
CA THR A 110 3.54 -13.65 11.13
C THR A 110 3.21 -12.29 11.74
N PHE A 111 3.17 -11.24 10.92
CA PHE A 111 2.84 -9.89 11.34
C PHE A 111 1.55 -9.43 10.65
N GLN A 112 0.59 -8.99 11.44
CA GLN A 112 -0.62 -8.34 10.93
C GLN A 112 -0.24 -6.94 10.43
N SER A 113 0.01 -6.82 9.13
CA SER A 113 0.38 -5.55 8.50
C SER A 113 -0.85 -4.69 8.21
N LYS A 114 -0.63 -3.38 8.06
CA LYS A 114 -1.71 -2.44 7.72
C LYS A 114 -2.23 -2.62 6.31
N THR A 115 -1.47 -3.24 5.40
CA THR A 115 -1.95 -3.58 4.05
C THR A 115 -2.62 -4.95 4.01
N ARG A 116 -1.99 -5.96 4.64
CA ARG A 116 -2.42 -7.35 4.69
C ARG A 116 -1.67 -8.09 5.81
N PRO A 117 -2.13 -9.23 6.35
CA PRO A 117 -1.23 -10.14 7.05
C PRO A 117 0.02 -10.47 6.20
N VAL A 118 1.21 -10.13 6.70
CA VAL A 118 2.52 -10.40 6.12
C VAL A 118 3.16 -11.53 6.92
N SER A 119 3.52 -12.63 6.25
CA SER A 119 4.30 -13.71 6.84
C SER A 119 5.74 -13.57 6.36
N VAL A 120 6.68 -13.38 7.28
CA VAL A 120 8.11 -13.30 6.97
C VAL A 120 8.69 -14.70 7.18
N SER A 121 8.81 -15.48 6.09
CA SER A 121 9.57 -16.74 6.07
C SER A 121 10.90 -16.47 5.39
N ILE A 122 11.99 -16.64 6.12
CA ILE A 122 13.35 -16.59 5.57
C ILE A 122 13.91 -18.00 5.69
N MET A 123 13.91 -18.75 4.57
CA MET A 123 14.52 -20.08 4.49
C MET A 123 16.04 -19.98 4.62
N SER A 124 16.64 -20.97 5.31
CA SER A 124 18.09 -21.06 5.58
C SER A 124 18.86 -21.49 4.34
#